data_AF-A0A924F1U2-F1
#
_entry.id   AF-A0A924F1U2-F1
#
_cell.length_a   1.000
_cell.length_b   1.000
_cell.length_c   1.000
_cell.angle_alpha   90.00
_cell.angle_beta   90.00
_cell.angle_gamma   90.00
#
_symmetry.space_group_name_H-M   'P 1'
#
loop_
_entity.id
_entity.type
_entity.pdbx_description
1 polymer ?
#
loop_
_entity_poly.entity_id
_entity_poly.type
_entity_poly.pdbx_seq_one_letter_code
_entity_poly.pdbx_strand_id
1 'polypeptide(L)'
;RLLVSQYPFSYVQIAALGEVSDSAFLVHRVDTATVASLNPRRYRAGDIVSSVRSVRGAREYQMDIPTIVELTDDAFISNHCFGYGGTVHEAGETWYRINMLAADRLRGPDAHGAFFLDSATSQLRRMELDMSRVDRLPRALKGVASLHAVTTFTELAPGIPVIASVCAITRLRGTGATRPASPAELQQLAGYRFKIPPPDIAARAVIAVPAWKPLDLLPPTTVWCNR
;
A
#
# COMPACT_ATOMS: atom_id res chain seq x y z
N ARG A 1 -22.18 8.36 -4.02
CA ARG A 1 -22.19 6.88 -4.08
C ARG A 1 -21.04 6.44 -4.97
N LEU A 2 -20.07 5.69 -4.46
CA LEU A 2 -18.84 5.35 -5.19
C LEU A 2 -19.10 4.33 -6.31
N LEU A 3 -18.48 4.50 -7.49
CA LEU A 3 -18.67 3.61 -8.64
C LEU A 3 -18.22 2.16 -8.37
N VAL A 4 -17.26 1.98 -7.46
CA VAL A 4 -16.82 0.67 -6.94
C VAL A 4 -18.00 -0.15 -6.39
N SER A 5 -19.05 0.50 -5.88
CA SER A 5 -20.27 -0.18 -5.38
C SER A 5 -21.25 -0.59 -6.49
N GLN A 6 -21.18 0.05 -7.66
CA GLN A 6 -22.06 -0.22 -8.80
C GLN A 6 -21.47 -1.26 -9.75
N TYR A 7 -20.15 -1.30 -9.87
CA TYR A 7 -19.42 -2.24 -10.74
C TYR A 7 -18.47 -3.11 -9.91
N PRO A 8 -18.99 -4.16 -9.24
CA PRO A 8 -18.16 -5.08 -8.47
C PRO A 8 -17.07 -5.72 -9.31
N PHE A 9 -15.86 -5.82 -8.77
CA PHE A 9 -14.72 -6.47 -9.41
C PHE A 9 -13.86 -7.22 -8.37
N SER A 10 -12.95 -8.03 -8.87
CA SER A 10 -11.84 -8.58 -8.12
C SER A 10 -10.54 -8.32 -8.86
N TYR A 11 -9.45 -8.10 -8.15
CA TYR A 11 -8.13 -7.92 -8.74
C TYR A 11 -7.10 -8.83 -8.08
N VAL A 12 -6.05 -9.14 -8.83
CA VAL A 12 -4.95 -10.00 -8.39
C VAL A 12 -3.72 -9.14 -8.16
N GLN A 13 -3.11 -9.25 -6.99
CA GLN A 13 -1.82 -8.67 -6.66
C GLN A 13 -0.79 -9.78 -6.54
N ILE A 14 0.39 -9.57 -7.10
CA ILE A 14 1.57 -10.41 -6.86
C ILE A 14 2.53 -9.60 -5.99
N ALA A 15 3.02 -10.21 -4.91
CA ALA A 15 3.89 -9.56 -3.94
C ALA A 15 5.22 -10.31 -3.83
N ALA A 16 6.36 -9.63 -3.98
CA ALA A 16 7.67 -10.13 -3.59
C ALA A 16 8.05 -9.56 -2.22
N LEU A 17 8.33 -10.45 -1.28
CA LEU A 17 8.78 -10.13 0.07
C LEU A 17 10.23 -10.57 0.23
N GLY A 18 11.05 -9.70 0.80
CA GLY A 18 12.48 -9.92 0.88
C GLY A 18 13.18 -8.97 1.83
N GLU A 19 14.49 -8.90 1.68
CA GLU A 19 15.34 -7.97 2.42
C GLU A 19 16.19 -7.17 1.44
N VAL A 20 16.26 -5.87 1.65
CA VAL A 20 17.12 -4.96 0.88
C VAL A 20 18.35 -4.58 1.69
N SER A 21 19.51 -4.70 1.06
CA SER A 21 20.80 -4.22 1.53
C SER A 21 21.38 -3.21 0.55
N ASP A 22 22.58 -2.70 0.82
CA ASP A 22 23.27 -1.77 -0.08
C ASP A 22 23.63 -2.41 -1.44
N SER A 23 23.73 -3.75 -1.49
CA SER A 23 24.17 -4.47 -2.70
C SER A 23 23.04 -5.12 -3.50
N ALA A 24 21.95 -5.51 -2.85
CA ALA A 24 20.87 -6.25 -3.51
C ALA A 24 19.55 -6.19 -2.72
N PHE A 25 18.46 -6.47 -3.44
CA PHE A 25 17.21 -6.95 -2.88
C PHE A 25 17.13 -8.47 -3.06
N LEU A 26 17.15 -9.22 -1.96
CA LEU A 26 17.03 -10.67 -1.95
C LEU A 26 15.56 -11.05 -1.74
N VAL A 27 14.96 -11.69 -2.73
CA VAL A 27 13.58 -12.18 -2.65
C VAL A 27 13.53 -13.45 -1.80
N HIS A 28 12.74 -13.45 -0.73
CA HIS A 28 12.51 -14.65 0.10
C HIS A 28 11.25 -15.39 -0.32
N ARG A 29 10.20 -14.64 -0.67
CA ARG A 29 8.89 -15.18 -0.94
C ARG A 29 8.19 -14.39 -2.03
N VAL A 30 7.39 -15.09 -2.82
CA VAL A 30 6.45 -14.48 -3.77
C VAL A 30 5.06 -14.99 -3.44
N ASP A 31 4.15 -14.07 -3.16
CA ASP A 31 2.76 -14.34 -2.83
C ASP A 31 1.83 -13.84 -3.94
N THR A 32 0.63 -14.41 -4.00
CA THR A 32 -0.43 -13.94 -4.88
C THR A 32 -1.72 -13.85 -4.08
N ALA A 33 -2.33 -12.67 -4.09
CA ALA A 33 -3.59 -12.41 -3.39
C ALA A 33 -4.66 -11.98 -4.39
N THR A 34 -5.88 -12.48 -4.20
CA THR A 34 -7.06 -11.96 -4.91
C THR A 34 -7.86 -11.12 -3.94
N VAL A 35 -8.11 -9.86 -4.31
CA VAL A 35 -8.87 -8.90 -3.52
C VAL A 35 -10.21 -8.63 -4.21
N ALA A 36 -11.30 -8.73 -3.46
CA ALA A 36 -12.63 -8.37 -3.94
C ALA A 36 -12.93 -6.90 -3.63
N SER A 37 -13.59 -6.20 -4.56
CA SER A 37 -14.01 -4.80 -4.37
C SER A 37 -15.21 -4.67 -3.45
N LEU A 38 -16.02 -5.73 -3.34
CA LEU A 38 -17.13 -5.83 -2.40
C LEU A 38 -16.62 -6.44 -1.09
N ASN A 39 -16.90 -5.76 0.01
CA ASN A 39 -16.34 -5.99 1.35
C ASN A 39 -14.91 -5.46 1.55
N PRO A 40 -14.64 -4.17 1.26
CA PRO A 40 -13.41 -3.57 1.74
C PRO A 40 -13.34 -3.74 3.26
N ARG A 41 -12.13 -3.96 3.80
CA ARG A 41 -11.92 -3.88 5.24
C ARG A 41 -12.45 -2.51 5.67
N ARG A 42 -13.27 -2.48 6.73
CA ARG A 42 -13.66 -1.20 7.30
C ARG A 42 -12.47 -0.69 8.09
N TYR A 43 -12.13 0.58 7.88
CA TYR A 43 -11.12 1.24 8.68
C TYR A 43 -11.46 1.12 10.17
N ARG A 44 -10.42 0.87 10.97
CA ARG A 44 -10.49 0.82 12.43
C ARG A 44 -9.37 1.69 12.98
N ALA A 45 -9.77 2.71 13.74
CA ALA A 45 -8.84 3.69 14.27
C ALA A 45 -7.78 3.05 15.17
N GLY A 46 -6.51 3.28 14.84
CA GLY A 46 -5.36 2.70 15.55
C GLY A 46 -5.19 1.18 15.37
N ASP A 47 -5.74 0.60 14.31
CA ASP A 47 -5.72 -0.85 14.03
C ASP A 47 -5.38 -1.14 12.56
N ILE A 48 -4.39 -0.43 12.02
CA ILE A 48 -3.93 -0.64 10.63
C ILE A 48 -2.98 -1.83 10.48
N VAL A 49 -2.50 -2.39 11.59
CA VAL A 49 -1.60 -3.55 11.57
C VAL A 49 -2.43 -4.79 11.79
N SER A 50 -2.70 -5.52 10.71
CA SER A 50 -3.43 -6.78 10.78
C SER A 50 -2.46 -7.96 10.95
N SER A 51 -2.97 -9.03 11.56
CA SER A 51 -2.24 -10.30 11.62
C SER A 51 -2.93 -11.34 10.75
N VAL A 52 -2.19 -11.87 9.78
CA VAL A 52 -2.66 -12.92 8.86
C VAL A 52 -2.01 -14.25 9.24
N ARG A 53 -2.65 -15.36 8.87
CA ARG A 53 -2.03 -16.68 8.95
C ARG A 53 -1.46 -17.03 7.59
N SER A 54 -0.17 -17.36 7.56
CA SER A 54 0.47 -17.85 6.34
C SER A 54 -0.06 -19.23 5.97
N VAL A 55 0.21 -19.67 4.73
CA VAL A 55 -0.13 -21.03 4.26
C VAL A 55 0.47 -22.12 5.16
N ARG A 56 1.60 -21.84 5.82
CA ARG A 56 2.27 -22.74 6.78
C ARG A 56 1.76 -22.59 8.22
N GLY A 57 0.69 -21.81 8.44
CA GLY A 57 0.08 -21.58 9.75
C GLY A 57 0.84 -20.60 10.64
N ALA A 58 1.96 -20.03 10.18
CA ALA A 58 2.70 -19.01 10.93
C ALA A 58 1.89 -17.70 10.97
N ARG A 59 1.98 -16.98 12.09
CA ARG A 59 1.38 -15.65 12.20
C ARG A 59 2.30 -14.62 11.54
N GLU A 60 1.75 -13.89 10.60
CA GLU A 60 2.43 -12.79 9.90
C GLU A 60 1.68 -11.49 10.18
N TYR A 61 2.40 -10.38 10.10
CA TYR A 61 1.84 -9.05 10.29
C TYR A 61 2.03 -8.25 9.02
N GLN A 62 1.02 -7.47 8.66
CA GLN A 62 1.05 -6.56 7.53
C GLN A 62 0.45 -5.21 7.93
N MET A 63 0.91 -4.16 7.27
CA MET A 63 0.22 -2.87 7.31
C MET A 63 -0.85 -2.87 6.24
N ASP A 64 -2.08 -2.60 6.62
CA ASP A 64 -3.17 -2.45 5.67
C ASP A 64 -3.10 -1.05 5.04
N ILE A 65 -2.92 -1.03 3.71
CA ILE A 65 -2.84 0.21 2.94
C ILE A 65 -4.26 0.67 2.61
N PRO A 66 -4.70 1.86 3.07
CA PRO A 66 -6.04 2.34 2.81
C PRO A 66 -6.28 2.57 1.31
N THR A 67 -7.42 2.10 0.85
CA THR A 67 -7.98 2.36 -0.48
C THR A 67 -8.74 3.68 -0.48
N ILE A 68 -9.14 4.16 -1.67
CA ILE A 68 -9.98 5.37 -1.77
C ILE A 68 -11.29 5.25 -0.97
N VAL A 69 -11.85 4.04 -0.85
CA VAL A 69 -13.09 3.83 -0.10
C VAL A 69 -12.87 4.12 1.38
N GLU A 70 -11.76 3.63 1.94
CA GLU A 70 -11.39 3.86 3.34
C GLU A 70 -11.00 5.30 3.61
N LEU A 71 -10.32 5.97 2.66
CA LEU A 71 -9.98 7.40 2.79
C LEU A 71 -11.24 8.30 2.88
N THR A 72 -12.35 7.85 2.32
CA THR A 72 -13.64 8.56 2.36
C THR A 72 -14.55 8.13 3.51
N ASP A 73 -14.11 7.20 4.37
CA ASP A 73 -14.90 6.73 5.51
C ASP A 73 -14.92 7.77 6.64
N ASP A 74 -16.10 8.02 7.23
CA ASP A 74 -16.26 9.01 8.31
C ASP A 74 -15.38 8.70 9.53
N ALA A 75 -15.15 7.42 9.84
CA ALA A 75 -14.25 7.03 10.91
C ALA A 75 -12.80 7.36 10.54
N PHE A 76 -12.41 7.22 9.28
CA PHE A 76 -11.08 7.62 8.82
C PHE A 76 -10.91 9.14 8.94
N ILE A 77 -11.86 9.90 8.41
CA ILE A 77 -11.84 11.37 8.40
C ILE A 77 -11.80 11.93 9.83
N SER A 78 -12.60 11.38 10.75
CA SER A 78 -12.66 11.84 12.15
C SER A 78 -11.43 11.50 12.99
N ASN A 79 -10.54 10.62 12.52
CA ASN A 79 -9.33 10.20 13.22
C ASN A 79 -8.03 10.67 12.54
N HIS A 80 -8.12 11.50 11.49
CA HIS A 80 -6.98 12.08 10.80
C HIS A 80 -7.14 13.59 10.63
N CYS A 81 -6.03 14.30 10.74
CA CYS A 81 -5.93 15.71 10.38
C CYS A 81 -5.46 15.82 8.93
N PHE A 82 -6.15 16.62 8.13
CA PHE A 82 -5.82 16.83 6.71
C PHE A 82 -5.34 18.26 6.48
N GLY A 83 -4.36 18.42 5.59
CA GLY A 83 -3.85 19.73 5.21
C GLY A 83 -3.38 19.76 3.77
N TYR A 84 -3.56 20.89 3.09
CA TYR A 84 -3.01 21.09 1.76
C TYR A 84 -1.48 21.11 1.84
N GLY A 85 -0.84 20.19 1.12
CA GLY A 85 0.61 19.97 1.11
C GLY A 85 1.32 20.56 -0.09
N GLY A 86 0.62 21.30 -0.96
CA GLY A 86 1.16 21.94 -2.15
C GLY A 86 0.79 21.23 -3.46
N THR A 87 1.40 21.70 -4.55
CA THR A 87 1.25 21.15 -5.90
C THR A 87 2.54 20.47 -6.33
N VAL A 88 2.44 19.31 -6.96
CA VAL A 88 3.54 18.57 -7.56
C VAL A 88 3.30 18.42 -9.06
N HIS A 89 4.35 18.53 -9.86
CA HIS A 89 4.27 18.31 -11.32
C HIS A 89 5.03 17.01 -11.62
N GLU A 90 4.33 16.00 -12.14
CA GLU A 90 4.89 14.67 -12.35
C GLU A 90 4.25 14.01 -13.57
N ALA A 91 5.06 13.37 -14.42
CA ALA A 91 4.61 12.72 -15.66
C ALA A 91 3.77 13.62 -16.60
N GLY A 92 3.98 14.94 -16.57
CA GLY A 92 3.20 15.90 -17.35
C GLY A 92 1.83 16.25 -16.76
N GLU A 93 1.52 15.73 -15.57
CA GLU A 93 0.31 16.03 -14.81
C GLU A 93 0.63 16.97 -13.64
N THR A 94 -0.40 17.68 -13.18
CA THR A 94 -0.35 18.52 -11.98
C THR A 94 -1.15 17.83 -10.88
N TRP A 95 -0.51 17.52 -9.76
CA TRP A 95 -1.12 16.80 -8.65
C TRP A 95 -1.20 17.67 -7.40
N TYR A 96 -2.34 17.64 -6.70
CA TYR A 96 -2.49 18.17 -5.36
C TYR A 96 -2.00 17.17 -4.33
N ARG A 97 -1.04 17.59 -3.51
CA ARG A 97 -0.59 16.84 -2.35
C ARG A 97 -1.49 17.17 -1.16
N ILE A 98 -2.12 16.18 -0.56
CA ILE A 98 -2.89 16.32 0.67
C ILE A 98 -2.16 15.56 1.76
N ASN A 99 -1.67 16.29 2.75
CA ASN A 99 -1.05 15.73 3.94
C ASN A 99 -2.13 15.17 4.86
N MET A 100 -1.80 14.07 5.52
CA MET A 100 -2.68 13.34 6.41
C MET A 100 -1.89 12.90 7.63
N LEU A 101 -2.35 13.28 8.82
CA LEU A 101 -1.72 12.91 10.08
C LEU A 101 -2.72 12.14 10.96
N ALA A 102 -2.36 10.93 11.38
CA ALA A 102 -3.08 10.19 12.41
C ALA A 102 -3.23 11.04 13.69
N ALA A 103 -4.44 11.10 14.25
CA ALA A 103 -4.69 11.90 15.44
C ALA A 103 -3.90 11.38 16.65
N ASP A 104 -3.33 12.31 17.44
CA ASP A 104 -2.52 11.94 18.61
C ASP A 104 -3.30 11.13 19.67
N ARG A 105 -4.63 11.24 19.71
CA ARG A 105 -5.47 10.47 20.64
C ARG A 105 -5.53 8.97 20.35
N LEU A 106 -5.05 8.51 19.19
CA LEU A 106 -5.04 7.10 18.83
C LEU A 106 -4.06 6.31 19.70
N ARG A 107 -4.53 5.15 20.19
CA ARG A 107 -3.80 4.30 21.14
C ARG A 107 -2.98 3.19 20.48
N GLY A 108 -3.21 2.94 19.20
CA GLY A 108 -2.51 1.93 18.40
C GLY A 108 -1.91 2.53 17.14
N PRO A 109 -1.15 1.73 16.37
CA PRO A 109 -0.56 2.15 15.11
C PRO A 109 -1.63 2.53 14.09
N ASP A 110 -1.38 3.63 13.39
CA ASP A 110 -2.20 4.14 12.28
C ASP A 110 -1.31 4.76 11.19
N ALA A 111 -1.89 5.20 10.07
CA ALA A 111 -1.14 5.73 8.95
C ALA A 111 -1.04 7.25 9.04
N HIS A 112 0.12 7.82 8.68
CA HIS A 112 0.22 9.22 8.30
C HIS A 112 1.05 9.36 7.03
N GLY A 113 1.07 10.53 6.41
CA GLY A 113 1.84 10.79 5.20
C GLY A 113 1.07 11.72 4.27
N ALA A 114 0.98 11.36 2.99
CA ALA A 114 0.26 12.14 2.00
C ALA A 114 -0.38 11.28 0.91
N PHE A 115 -1.44 11.80 0.30
CA PHE A 115 -1.98 11.29 -0.95
C PHE A 115 -1.99 12.38 -2.02
N PHE A 116 -1.88 11.94 -3.27
CA PHE A 116 -1.69 12.80 -4.43
C PHE A 116 -2.88 12.62 -5.37
N LEU A 117 -3.61 13.70 -5.61
CA LEU A 117 -4.76 13.73 -6.50
C LEU A 117 -4.41 14.48 -7.77
N ASP A 118 -4.70 13.92 -8.93
CA ASP A 118 -4.65 14.67 -10.19
C ASP A 118 -5.57 15.89 -10.11
N SER A 119 -5.04 17.07 -10.44
CA SER A 119 -5.75 18.34 -10.26
C SER A 119 -6.91 18.54 -11.23
N ALA A 120 -6.86 17.89 -12.41
CA ALA A 120 -7.89 18.02 -13.44
C ALA A 120 -9.07 17.04 -13.21
N THR A 121 -8.78 15.86 -12.66
CA THR A 121 -9.73 14.75 -12.57
C THR A 121 -10.04 14.33 -11.14
N SER A 122 -9.31 14.85 -10.15
CA SER A 122 -9.34 14.41 -8.75
C SER A 122 -9.03 12.92 -8.55
N GLN A 123 -8.39 12.27 -9.54
CA GLN A 123 -8.02 10.87 -9.45
C GLN A 123 -6.88 10.66 -8.46
N LEU A 124 -7.00 9.66 -7.58
CA LEU A 124 -5.91 9.25 -6.71
C LEU A 124 -4.80 8.62 -7.56
N ARG A 125 -3.60 9.21 -7.50
CA ARG A 125 -2.42 8.79 -8.28
C ARG A 125 -1.39 8.07 -7.43
N ARG A 126 -1.08 8.63 -6.26
CA ARG A 126 -0.06 8.12 -5.34
C ARG A 126 -0.47 8.28 -3.88
N MET A 127 0.05 7.41 -3.03
CA MET A 127 0.10 7.59 -1.58
C MET A 127 1.51 7.33 -1.09
N GLU A 128 1.96 8.15 -0.15
CA GLU A 128 3.19 7.98 0.60
C GLU A 128 2.80 7.90 2.07
N LEU A 129 3.04 6.75 2.70
CA LEU A 129 2.58 6.45 4.04
C LEU A 129 3.74 6.06 4.93
N ASP A 130 3.71 6.58 6.14
CA ASP A 130 4.54 6.13 7.25
C ASP A 130 3.64 5.64 8.38
N MET A 131 4.18 4.72 9.18
CA MET A 131 3.50 4.18 10.33
C MET A 131 3.62 5.12 11.54
N SER A 132 2.49 5.59 12.04
CA SER A 132 2.41 6.28 13.33
C SER A 132 2.46 5.28 14.50
N ARG A 133 2.78 5.79 15.69
CA ARG A 133 2.73 5.02 16.96
C ARG A 133 3.46 3.67 16.88
N VAL A 134 4.63 3.62 16.24
CA VAL A 134 5.48 2.42 16.16
C VAL A 134 5.85 1.84 17.55
N ASP A 135 5.82 2.67 18.59
CA ASP A 135 5.98 2.26 19.99
C ASP A 135 4.83 1.39 20.52
N ARG A 136 3.66 1.43 19.86
CA ARG A 136 2.44 0.69 20.20
C ARG A 136 2.25 -0.59 19.39
N LEU A 137 3.25 -0.97 18.59
CA LEU A 137 3.21 -2.20 17.82
C LEU A 137 3.09 -3.45 18.72
N PRO A 138 2.44 -4.53 18.23
CA PRO A 138 2.42 -5.82 18.91
C PRO A 138 3.82 -6.29 19.34
N ARG A 139 3.89 -7.09 20.42
CA ARG A 139 5.18 -7.55 20.99
C ARG A 139 6.11 -8.19 19.95
N ALA A 140 5.55 -8.92 18.98
CA ALA A 140 6.29 -9.57 17.91
C ALA A 140 7.00 -8.58 16.96
N LEU A 141 6.58 -7.32 16.93
CA LEU A 141 7.09 -6.26 16.05
C LEU A 141 7.89 -5.19 16.81
N LYS A 142 8.28 -5.43 18.07
CA LYS A 142 9.07 -4.46 18.86
C LYS A 142 10.44 -4.11 18.26
N GLY A 143 10.93 -4.91 17.32
CA GLY A 143 12.15 -4.62 16.56
C GLY A 143 11.97 -3.55 15.47
N VAL A 144 10.74 -3.17 15.12
CA VAL A 144 10.46 -2.17 14.08
C VAL A 144 10.72 -0.76 14.61
N ALA A 145 11.50 0.01 13.85
CA ALA A 145 11.76 1.43 14.10
C ALA A 145 10.83 2.31 13.27
N SER A 146 10.63 1.98 11.99
CA SER A 146 9.68 2.66 11.11
C SER A 146 9.28 1.75 9.94
N LEU A 147 8.16 2.09 9.30
CA LEU A 147 7.73 1.51 8.05
C LEU A 147 7.32 2.66 7.14
N HIS A 148 7.85 2.66 5.92
CA HIS A 148 7.52 3.60 4.86
C HIS A 148 6.99 2.82 3.66
N ALA A 149 5.87 3.25 3.10
CA ALA A 149 5.23 2.62 1.95
C ALA A 149 4.81 3.67 0.92
N VAL A 150 5.16 3.43 -0.34
CA VAL A 150 4.68 4.20 -1.48
C VAL A 150 3.78 3.32 -2.33
N THR A 151 2.58 3.81 -2.62
CA THR A 151 1.55 3.11 -3.38
C THR A 151 1.18 3.95 -4.60
N THR A 152 1.11 3.34 -5.77
CA THR A 152 0.58 3.97 -6.98
C THR A 152 -0.76 3.37 -7.36
N PHE A 153 -1.60 4.18 -8.01
CA PHE A 153 -2.95 3.81 -8.37
C PHE A 153 -3.15 3.93 -9.87
N THR A 154 -4.00 3.06 -10.41
CA THR A 154 -4.49 3.12 -11.79
C THR A 154 -6.00 2.96 -11.79
N GLU A 155 -6.67 3.44 -12.83
CA GLU A 155 -8.10 3.26 -13.00
C GLU A 155 -8.40 2.07 -13.90
N LEU A 156 -9.24 1.15 -13.43
CA LEU A 156 -9.77 0.08 -14.28
C LEU A 156 -10.83 0.61 -15.24
N ALA A 157 -11.52 1.66 -14.82
CA ALA A 157 -12.50 2.45 -15.54
C ALA A 157 -12.58 3.83 -14.87
N PRO A 158 -13.11 4.87 -15.54
CA PRO A 158 -13.27 6.19 -14.93
C PRO A 158 -13.93 6.12 -13.55
N GLY A 159 -13.23 6.60 -12.51
CA GLY A 159 -13.68 6.61 -11.12
C GLY A 159 -13.64 5.25 -10.39
N ILE A 160 -12.94 4.25 -10.94
CA ILE A 160 -12.68 2.95 -10.30
C ILE A 160 -11.16 2.77 -10.13
N PRO A 161 -10.56 3.35 -9.08
CA PRO A 161 -9.14 3.21 -8.83
C PRO A 161 -8.81 1.88 -8.15
N VAL A 162 -7.65 1.33 -8.48
CA VAL A 162 -7.05 0.16 -7.84
C VAL A 162 -5.57 0.41 -7.59
N ILE A 163 -5.02 -0.29 -6.59
CA ILE A 163 -3.58 -0.31 -6.34
C ILE A 163 -2.91 -0.93 -7.57
N ALA A 164 -2.05 -0.16 -8.22
CA ALA A 164 -1.24 -0.60 -9.36
C ALA A 164 0.05 -1.24 -8.85
N SER A 165 0.72 -0.58 -7.90
CA SER A 165 1.93 -1.10 -7.28
C SER A 165 2.12 -0.58 -5.86
N VAL A 166 2.88 -1.34 -5.06
CA VAL A 166 3.34 -0.96 -3.73
C VAL A 166 4.84 -1.18 -3.65
N CYS A 167 5.55 -0.27 -3.01
CA CYS A 167 6.87 -0.53 -2.44
C CYS A 167 6.83 -0.15 -0.98
N ALA A 168 7.21 -1.06 -0.10
CA ALA A 168 7.33 -0.80 1.33
C ALA A 168 8.69 -1.22 1.85
N ILE A 169 9.23 -0.44 2.78
CA ILE A 169 10.48 -0.75 3.50
C ILE A 169 10.24 -0.60 5.00
N THR A 170 10.64 -1.62 5.74
CA THR A 170 10.62 -1.62 7.20
C THR A 170 12.02 -1.42 7.72
N ARG A 171 12.25 -0.37 8.50
CA ARG A 171 13.51 -0.14 9.18
C ARG A 171 13.46 -0.79 10.56
N LEU A 172 14.46 -1.61 10.84
CA LEU A 172 14.62 -2.27 12.14
C LEU A 172 15.45 -1.39 13.07
N ARG A 173 15.19 -1.49 14.38
CA ARG A 173 16.03 -0.92 15.42
C ARG A 173 17.39 -1.62 15.38
N GLY A 174 18.46 -0.87 15.12
CA GLY A 174 19.81 -1.42 15.12
C GLY A 174 20.30 -1.75 16.53
N THR A 175 21.01 -2.87 16.69
CA THR A 175 21.70 -3.25 17.93
C THR A 175 23.21 -3.47 17.71
N GLY A 176 23.84 -2.71 16.81
CA GLY A 176 25.27 -2.85 16.50
C GLY A 176 25.79 -1.94 15.38
N ALA A 177 27.07 -2.10 15.01
CA ALA A 177 27.78 -1.27 14.03
C ALA A 177 27.45 -1.59 12.55
N THR A 178 26.82 -2.74 12.28
CA THR A 178 26.37 -3.13 10.92
C THR A 178 24.92 -2.71 10.70
N ARG A 179 24.66 -1.99 9.61
CA ARG A 179 23.30 -1.63 9.20
C ARG A 179 22.56 -2.93 8.79
N PRO A 180 21.51 -3.35 9.52
CA PRO A 180 20.80 -4.57 9.16
C PRO A 180 20.12 -4.40 7.80
N ALA A 181 20.05 -5.49 7.04
CA ALA A 181 19.19 -5.54 5.86
C ALA A 181 17.76 -5.19 6.29
N SER A 182 17.07 -4.39 5.48
CA SER A 182 15.73 -3.91 5.81
C SER A 182 14.70 -4.79 5.12
N PRO A 183 13.72 -5.37 5.85
CA PRO A 183 12.61 -6.04 5.20
C PRO A 183 11.92 -5.11 4.21
N ALA A 184 11.64 -5.62 3.02
CA ALA A 184 11.02 -4.88 1.94
C ALA A 184 9.95 -5.72 1.23
N GLU A 185 8.96 -5.03 0.70
CA GLU A 185 7.85 -5.62 -0.03
C GLU A 185 7.60 -4.84 -1.32
N LEU A 186 7.40 -5.57 -2.42
CA LEU A 186 7.01 -5.03 -3.70
C LEU A 186 5.72 -5.71 -4.16
N GLN A 187 4.69 -4.95 -4.51
CA GLN A 187 3.44 -5.49 -5.06
C GLN A 187 3.18 -4.95 -6.47
N GLN A 188 2.55 -5.75 -7.31
CA GLN A 188 2.11 -5.37 -8.66
C GLN A 188 0.74 -5.97 -8.98
N LEU A 189 -0.11 -5.15 -9.60
CA LEU A 189 -1.39 -5.57 -10.15
C LEU A 189 -1.15 -6.53 -11.34
N ALA A 190 -1.60 -7.77 -11.19
CA ALA A 190 -1.45 -8.83 -12.20
C ALA A 190 -2.68 -9.00 -13.09
N GLY A 191 -3.81 -8.43 -12.69
CA GLY A 191 -5.04 -8.48 -13.48
C GLY A 191 -6.29 -8.17 -12.67
N TYR A 192 -7.42 -8.11 -13.37
CA TYR A 192 -8.72 -7.86 -12.77
C TYR A 192 -9.83 -8.59 -13.51
N ARG A 193 -10.99 -8.67 -12.86
CA ARG A 193 -12.23 -9.19 -13.41
C ARG A 193 -13.42 -8.46 -12.80
N PHE A 194 -14.25 -7.85 -13.62
CA PHE A 194 -15.55 -7.34 -13.22
C PHE A 194 -16.57 -8.48 -13.12
N LYS A 195 -17.45 -8.39 -12.13
CA LYS A 195 -18.68 -9.20 -12.09
C LYS A 195 -19.68 -8.67 -13.12
N ILE A 196 -19.80 -7.35 -13.19
CA ILE A 196 -20.58 -6.61 -14.18
C ILE A 196 -19.71 -5.41 -14.59
N PRO A 197 -19.17 -5.36 -15.82
CA PRO A 197 -18.32 -4.26 -16.25
C PRO A 197 -19.14 -3.00 -16.55
N PRO A 198 -18.56 -1.80 -16.41
CA PRO A 198 -19.11 -0.59 -17.02
C PRO A 198 -19.23 -0.75 -18.55
N PRO A 199 -20.11 0.02 -19.21
CA PRO A 199 -20.17 0.08 -20.67
C PRO A 199 -18.79 0.36 -21.26
N ASP A 200 -18.45 -0.31 -22.36
CA ASP A 200 -17.21 -0.13 -23.12
C ASP A 200 -15.90 -0.46 -22.37
N ILE A 201 -16.00 -1.06 -21.18
CA ILE A 201 -14.85 -1.53 -20.40
C ILE A 201 -14.71 -3.04 -20.53
N ALA A 202 -13.46 -3.50 -20.73
CA ALA A 202 -13.16 -4.93 -20.77
C ALA A 202 -13.56 -5.60 -19.45
N ALA A 203 -14.28 -6.73 -19.52
CA ALA A 203 -14.71 -7.45 -18.34
C ALA A 203 -13.55 -8.03 -17.51
N ARG A 204 -12.37 -8.18 -18.10
CA ARG A 204 -11.15 -8.67 -17.45
C ARG A 204 -9.91 -8.24 -18.22
N ALA A 205 -8.78 -8.15 -17.52
CA ALA A 205 -7.47 -8.06 -18.13
C ALA A 205 -6.45 -8.88 -17.33
N VAL A 206 -5.40 -9.33 -18.02
CA VAL A 206 -4.17 -9.84 -17.44
C VAL A 206 -3.09 -8.81 -17.73
N ILE A 207 -2.32 -8.45 -16.71
CA ILE A 207 -1.30 -7.42 -16.78
C ILE A 207 0.04 -8.12 -16.60
N ALA A 208 1.00 -7.76 -17.46
CA ALA A 208 2.35 -8.28 -17.36
C ALA A 208 2.99 -7.80 -16.06
N VAL A 209 3.53 -8.74 -15.29
CA VAL A 209 4.23 -8.46 -14.03
C VAL A 209 5.67 -8.98 -14.09
N PRO A 210 6.57 -8.48 -13.23
CA PRO A 210 7.88 -9.08 -13.04
C PRO A 210 7.77 -10.56 -12.66
N ALA A 211 8.60 -11.40 -13.26
CA ALA A 211 8.65 -12.83 -12.99
C ALA A 211 9.52 -13.15 -11.75
N TRP A 212 9.23 -12.51 -10.62
CA TRP A 212 9.96 -12.72 -9.37
C TRP A 212 9.91 -14.17 -8.91
N LYS A 213 11.02 -14.66 -8.37
CA LYS A 213 11.16 -15.99 -7.78
C LYS A 213 11.89 -15.90 -6.44
N PRO A 214 11.59 -16.81 -5.49
CA PRO A 214 12.41 -16.96 -4.30
C PRO A 214 13.89 -17.15 -4.67
N LEU A 215 14.78 -16.50 -3.91
CA LEU A 215 16.23 -16.46 -4.10
C LEU A 215 16.71 -15.58 -5.28
N ASP A 216 15.82 -14.88 -5.98
CA ASP A 216 16.25 -13.85 -6.92
C ASP A 216 17.05 -12.76 -6.18
N LEU A 217 18.20 -12.40 -6.75
CA LEU A 217 19.02 -11.25 -6.35
C LEU A 217 18.77 -10.12 -7.35
N LEU A 218 17.96 -9.15 -6.94
CA LEU A 218 17.59 -8.01 -7.76
C LEU A 218 18.44 -6.79 -7.38
N PRO A 219 18.63 -5.82 -8.29
CA PRO A 219 19.27 -4.56 -7.95
C PRO A 219 18.58 -3.88 -6.76
N PRO A 220 19.31 -3.22 -5.84
CA PRO A 220 18.69 -2.55 -4.70
C PRO A 220 17.74 -1.42 -5.13
N THR A 221 17.94 -0.85 -6.32
CA THR A 221 17.08 0.15 -6.94
C THR A 221 15.68 -0.37 -7.31
N THR A 222 15.46 -1.69 -7.31
CA THR A 222 14.13 -2.29 -7.45
C THR A 222 13.22 -1.91 -6.27
N VAL A 223 13.78 -1.65 -5.08
CA VAL A 223 13.06 -1.06 -3.95
C VAL A 223 13.07 0.46 -4.10
N TRP A 224 12.17 0.96 -4.93
CA TRP A 224 12.14 2.35 -5.40
C TRP A 224 11.61 3.37 -4.38
N CYS A 225 11.01 2.91 -3.28
CA CYS A 225 10.52 3.72 -2.16
C CYS A 225 11.60 4.07 -1.12
N ASN A 226 12.85 3.67 -1.33
CA ASN A 226 13.97 4.02 -0.45
C ASN A 226 14.68 5.33 -0.87
N ARG A 227 14.02 6.18 -1.67
CA ARG A 227 14.57 7.45 -2.16
C ARG A 227 14.11 8.63 -1.32
#